data_AF-A0A2N8KV19-F1
#
_entry.id   AF-A0A2N8KV19-F1
#
_cell.length_a   1.000
_cell.length_b   1.000
_cell.length_c   1.000
_cell.angle_alpha   90.00
_cell.angle_beta   90.00
_cell.angle_gamma   90.00
#
_symmetry.space_group_name_H-M   'P 1'
#
loop_
_entity.id
_entity.type
_entity.pdbx_description
1 polymer ?
#
loop_
_entity_poly.entity_id
_entity_poly.type
_entity_poly.pdbx_seq_one_letter_code
_entity_poly.pdbx_strand_id
1 'polypeptide(L)'
;MATLGNSYPGIGRCIYCGRNDGPLTREHIIPYALGGNLVIQQASCEACSTVTSAVERQCARGFFSDLRAHLNLSSRKKKERPTELPYIAVTPKGEQRFLVPIVNHPYRFKTLMLEEATLLQGRAPSQETHARVVTINFQQDYKRRLAIQQHSQHVEEVVFDYLALAGMVAKIGHAAAVAIAGADAFEPALIGVILGTEAYAHYVGSAEETLGKQSPPEQLHRLRVFTISIGGVWYVVCDVQLFSFLGAPAYRVVAGRQLKSLPHLASYVPPEGAASFDASHQ
;
A
#
# COMPACT_ATOMS: atom_id res chain seq x y z
N MET A 1 0.26 15.04 16.21
CA MET A 1 0.17 13.80 15.42
C MET A 1 0.05 12.65 16.41
N ALA A 2 -1.01 11.86 16.35
CA ALA A 2 -1.16 10.69 17.22
C ALA A 2 -0.06 9.66 16.88
N THR A 3 0.75 9.29 17.86
CA THR A 3 1.83 8.30 17.70
C THR A 3 1.22 6.90 17.65
N LEU A 4 1.65 6.07 16.70
CA LEU A 4 1.15 4.71 16.59
C LEU A 4 1.78 3.82 17.69
N GLY A 5 0.96 3.16 18.50
CA GLY A 5 1.42 2.13 19.44
C GLY A 5 1.71 0.81 18.72
N ASN A 6 2.69 0.04 19.16
CA ASN A 6 3.00 -1.26 18.53
C ASN A 6 1.85 -2.28 18.64
N SER A 7 0.89 -2.06 19.54
CA SER A 7 -0.31 -2.88 19.67
C SER A 7 -1.51 -2.02 20.07
N TYR A 8 -2.68 -2.34 19.51
CA TYR A 8 -3.98 -1.74 19.80
C TYR A 8 -4.92 -2.77 20.39
N PRO A 9 -5.79 -2.39 21.34
CA PRO A 9 -6.82 -3.29 21.85
C PRO A 9 -7.84 -3.63 20.75
N GLY A 10 -8.47 -4.78 20.89
CA GLY A 10 -9.62 -5.14 20.05
C GLY A 10 -10.86 -4.34 20.40
N ILE A 11 -11.80 -4.31 19.46
CA ILE A 11 -13.08 -3.58 19.61
C ILE A 11 -14.25 -4.51 19.95
N GLY A 12 -13.98 -5.77 20.30
CA GLY A 12 -15.01 -6.78 20.60
C GLY A 12 -15.80 -7.28 19.40
N ARG A 13 -15.38 -6.95 18.17
CA ARG A 13 -15.99 -7.41 16.92
C ARG A 13 -15.00 -7.32 15.76
N CYS A 14 -15.30 -8.02 14.66
CA CYS A 14 -14.54 -7.94 13.42
C CYS A 14 -14.59 -6.51 12.86
N ILE A 15 -13.43 -5.90 12.60
CA ILE A 15 -13.32 -4.54 12.06
C ILE A 15 -13.82 -4.43 10.62
N TYR A 16 -14.03 -5.56 9.93
CA TYR A 16 -14.50 -5.58 8.54
C TYR A 16 -16.00 -5.86 8.44
N CYS A 17 -16.46 -6.99 8.98
CA CYS A 17 -17.86 -7.43 8.84
C CYS A 17 -18.72 -7.20 10.09
N GLY A 18 -18.17 -6.65 11.17
CA GLY A 18 -18.90 -6.35 12.40
C GLY A 18 -19.31 -7.55 13.27
N ARG A 19 -19.07 -8.78 12.80
CA ARG A 19 -19.36 -10.02 13.55
C ARG A 19 -18.62 -10.07 14.90
N ASN A 20 -19.32 -10.50 15.95
CA ASN A 20 -18.80 -10.68 17.30
C ASN A 20 -19.12 -12.06 17.92
N ASP A 21 -19.72 -12.97 17.17
CA ASP A 21 -20.24 -14.27 17.65
C ASP A 21 -19.23 -15.42 17.57
N GLY A 22 -17.93 -15.14 17.53
CA GLY A 22 -16.89 -16.15 17.36
C GLY A 22 -15.47 -15.64 17.66
N PRO A 23 -14.46 -16.53 17.55
CA PRO A 23 -13.09 -16.16 17.83
C PRO A 23 -12.59 -15.08 16.87
N LEU A 24 -11.89 -14.08 17.44
CA LEU A 24 -11.25 -13.01 16.69
C LEU A 24 -9.74 -13.19 16.72
N THR A 25 -9.12 -12.94 15.57
CA THR A 25 -7.68 -13.05 15.36
C THR A 25 -7.02 -11.68 15.43
N ARG A 26 -5.68 -11.65 15.43
CA ARG A 26 -4.91 -10.40 15.40
C ARG A 26 -4.80 -9.89 13.97
N GLU A 27 -4.94 -8.58 13.80
CA GLU A 27 -4.83 -7.92 12.50
C GLU A 27 -3.59 -7.03 12.47
N HIS A 28 -2.69 -7.24 11.51
CA HIS A 28 -1.56 -6.30 11.34
C HIS A 28 -2.05 -5.10 10.55
N ILE A 29 -1.80 -3.86 10.96
CA ILE A 29 -2.20 -2.70 10.15
C ILE A 29 -1.44 -2.71 8.82
N ILE A 30 -0.11 -2.78 8.88
CA ILE A 30 0.75 -3.05 7.72
C ILE A 30 1.10 -4.54 7.72
N PRO A 31 1.06 -5.25 6.57
CA PRO A 31 1.35 -6.68 6.54
C PRO A 31 2.72 -7.01 7.14
N TYR A 32 2.77 -8.07 7.96
CA TYR A 32 4.03 -8.55 8.54
C TYR A 32 5.09 -8.83 7.47
N ALA A 33 4.69 -9.36 6.31
CA ALA A 33 5.58 -9.67 5.19
C ALA A 33 6.31 -8.44 4.62
N LEU A 34 5.75 -7.24 4.83
CA LEU A 34 6.35 -5.97 4.40
C LEU A 34 7.14 -5.30 5.53
N GLY A 35 7.25 -5.91 6.71
CA GLY A 35 7.94 -5.32 7.86
C GLY A 35 7.03 -4.58 8.83
N GLY A 36 5.71 -4.71 8.68
CA GLY A 36 4.74 -4.12 9.62
C GLY A 36 4.79 -4.76 11.01
N ASN A 37 4.71 -3.92 12.03
CA ASN A 37 4.76 -4.31 13.45
C ASN A 37 3.55 -3.81 14.26
N LEU A 38 2.68 -2.98 13.68
CA LEU A 38 1.47 -2.47 14.31
C LEU A 38 0.37 -3.51 14.23
N VAL A 39 -0.23 -3.88 15.37
CA VAL A 39 -1.22 -4.95 15.44
C VAL A 39 -2.45 -4.52 16.24
N ILE A 40 -3.65 -4.79 15.73
CA ILE A 40 -4.90 -4.71 16.49
C ILE A 40 -5.22 -6.12 17.00
N GLN A 41 -5.31 -6.27 18.33
CA GLN A 41 -5.67 -7.54 18.94
C GLN A 41 -7.14 -7.87 18.67
N GLN A 42 -7.51 -9.14 18.52
CA GLN A 42 -8.92 -9.56 18.41
C GLN A 42 -9.76 -8.69 17.45
N ALA A 43 -9.26 -8.51 16.23
CA ALA A 43 -9.74 -7.51 15.29
C ALA A 43 -10.43 -8.10 14.06
N SER A 44 -10.15 -9.34 13.66
CA SER A 44 -10.76 -9.93 12.45
C SER A 44 -11.22 -11.36 12.68
N CYS A 45 -12.41 -11.68 12.20
CA CYS A 45 -12.90 -13.06 12.17
C CYS A 45 -12.10 -13.88 11.13
N GLU A 46 -12.15 -15.20 11.23
CA GLU A 46 -11.41 -16.12 10.35
C GLU A 46 -11.70 -15.89 8.86
N ALA A 47 -12.98 -15.67 8.50
CA ALA A 47 -13.38 -15.43 7.12
C ALA A 47 -12.71 -14.17 6.53
N CYS A 48 -12.79 -13.03 7.22
CA CYS A 48 -12.15 -11.80 6.76
C CYS A 48 -10.62 -11.87 6.84
N SER A 49 -10.06 -12.54 7.85
CA SER A 49 -8.62 -12.78 7.96
C SER A 49 -8.10 -13.60 6.77
N THR A 50 -8.90 -14.54 6.26
CA THR A 50 -8.54 -15.37 5.10
C THR A 50 -8.46 -14.53 3.83
N VAL A 51 -9.47 -13.70 3.58
CA VAL A 51 -9.52 -12.81 2.41
C VAL A 51 -8.38 -11.81 2.43
N THR A 52 -8.21 -11.08 3.54
CA THR A 52 -7.16 -10.08 3.68
C THR A 52 -5.76 -10.69 3.57
N SER A 53 -5.52 -11.85 4.21
CA SER A 53 -4.24 -12.56 4.09
C SER A 53 -3.94 -13.06 2.67
N ALA A 54 -4.96 -13.36 1.87
CA ALA A 54 -4.79 -13.76 0.47
C ALA A 54 -4.30 -12.58 -0.38
N VAL A 55 -4.95 -11.42 -0.25
CA VAL A 55 -4.57 -10.17 -0.94
C VAL A 55 -3.15 -9.73 -0.55
N GLU A 56 -2.82 -9.76 0.75
CA GLU A 56 -1.47 -9.46 1.22
C GLU A 56 -0.42 -10.43 0.65
N ARG A 57 -0.75 -11.73 0.57
CA ARG A 57 0.15 -12.74 0.04
C ARG A 57 0.40 -12.55 -1.45
N GLN A 58 -0.62 -12.16 -2.22
CA GLN A 58 -0.53 -11.86 -3.64
C GLN A 58 0.42 -10.69 -3.87
N CYS A 59 0.27 -9.59 -3.12
CA CYS A 59 1.22 -8.48 -3.15
C CYS A 59 2.63 -8.90 -2.73
N ALA A 60 2.75 -9.64 -1.64
CA ALA A 60 4.04 -10.00 -1.06
C ALA A 60 4.83 -11.02 -1.90
N ARG A 61 4.17 -11.92 -2.63
CA ARG A 61 4.80 -12.95 -3.49
C ARG A 61 4.89 -12.57 -4.96
N GLY A 62 4.04 -11.66 -5.44
CA GLY A 62 4.19 -11.07 -6.75
C GLY A 62 4.97 -9.78 -6.63
N PHE A 63 4.23 -8.68 -6.57
CA PHE A 63 4.72 -7.32 -6.71
C PHE A 63 5.91 -6.93 -5.83
N PHE A 64 5.92 -7.33 -4.56
CA PHE A 64 6.99 -7.00 -3.60
C PHE A 64 8.01 -8.11 -3.38
N SER A 65 7.96 -9.22 -4.11
CA SER A 65 8.83 -10.38 -3.84
C SER A 65 10.32 -10.03 -3.89
N ASP A 66 10.75 -9.44 -5.00
CA ASP A 66 12.16 -9.12 -5.23
C ASP A 66 12.64 -8.00 -4.31
N LEU A 67 11.82 -6.97 -4.11
CA LEU A 67 12.11 -5.92 -3.14
C LEU A 67 12.29 -6.50 -1.72
N ARG A 68 11.41 -7.41 -1.30
CA ARG A 68 11.51 -8.07 0.01
C ARG A 68 12.77 -8.92 0.11
N ALA A 69 13.24 -9.51 -0.98
CA ALA A 69 14.49 -10.25 -1.02
C ALA A 69 15.70 -9.31 -0.85
N HIS A 70 15.75 -8.23 -1.61
CA HIS A 70 16.79 -7.20 -1.54
C HIS A 70 16.86 -6.48 -0.18
N LEU A 71 15.71 -6.17 0.42
CA LEU A 71 15.63 -5.49 1.72
C LEU A 71 15.68 -6.44 2.92
N ASN A 72 15.85 -7.75 2.69
CA ASN A 72 15.87 -8.77 3.75
C ASN A 72 14.67 -8.70 4.73
N LEU A 73 13.48 -8.33 4.24
CA LEU A 73 12.28 -8.11 5.07
C LEU A 73 11.77 -9.35 5.81
N SER A 74 10.81 -9.16 6.71
CA SER A 74 10.22 -10.23 7.51
C SER A 74 9.65 -11.38 6.67
N SER A 75 10.01 -12.61 7.08
CA SER A 75 9.48 -13.85 6.55
C SER A 75 9.31 -14.85 7.68
N ARG A 76 8.16 -15.54 7.73
CA ARG A 76 7.95 -16.67 8.66
C ARG A 76 8.77 -17.89 8.27
N LYS A 77 9.17 -17.98 7.00
CA LYS A 77 9.94 -19.08 6.43
C LYS A 77 11.30 -18.57 5.95
N LYS A 78 12.15 -18.15 6.89
CA LYS A 78 13.46 -17.54 6.57
C LYS A 78 14.34 -18.44 5.71
N LYS A 79 14.27 -19.77 5.90
CA LYS A 79 15.04 -20.76 5.13
C LYS A 79 14.59 -20.91 3.67
N GLU A 80 13.36 -20.50 3.34
CA GLU A 80 12.81 -20.53 1.97
C GLU A 80 13.03 -19.20 1.23
N ARG A 81 13.80 -18.26 1.80
CA ARG A 81 14.11 -16.98 1.14
C ARG A 81 15.02 -17.26 -0.08
N PRO A 82 14.69 -16.72 -1.27
CA PRO A 82 15.58 -16.84 -2.42
C PRO A 82 16.93 -16.21 -2.09
N THR A 83 18.01 -16.88 -2.48
CA THR A 83 19.39 -16.36 -2.44
C THR A 83 19.80 -15.77 -3.78
N GLU A 84 19.09 -16.14 -4.84
CA GLU A 84 19.28 -15.70 -6.22
C GLU A 84 17.93 -15.29 -6.80
N LEU A 85 17.96 -14.33 -7.73
CA LEU A 85 16.77 -13.85 -8.43
C LEU A 85 16.95 -13.98 -9.94
N PRO A 86 15.85 -14.16 -10.70
CA PRO A 86 15.92 -14.16 -12.15
C PRO A 86 16.49 -12.86 -12.72
N TYR A 87 17.33 -12.99 -13.74
CA TYR A 87 17.83 -11.92 -14.59
C TYR A 87 17.64 -12.33 -16.05
N ILE A 88 16.99 -11.49 -16.85
CA ILE A 88 16.70 -11.77 -18.26
C ILE A 88 17.58 -10.88 -19.11
N ALA A 89 18.61 -11.45 -19.73
CA ALA A 89 19.48 -10.75 -20.66
C ALA A 89 18.89 -10.76 -22.07
N VAL A 90 18.98 -9.64 -22.77
CA VAL A 90 18.66 -9.57 -24.20
C VAL A 90 19.95 -9.79 -24.97
N THR A 91 19.98 -10.85 -25.78
CA THR A 91 21.13 -11.25 -26.59
C THR A 91 20.77 -11.28 -28.07
N PRO A 92 21.74 -11.36 -29.00
CA PRO A 92 21.45 -11.59 -30.41
C PRO A 92 20.65 -12.88 -30.70
N LYS A 93 20.63 -13.83 -29.75
CA LYS A 93 19.86 -15.09 -29.83
C LYS A 93 18.47 -14.98 -29.19
N GLY A 94 18.06 -13.79 -28.75
CA GLY A 94 16.84 -13.55 -27.98
C GLY A 94 17.09 -13.44 -26.48
N GLU A 95 16.00 -13.52 -25.71
CA GLU A 95 16.01 -13.45 -24.25
C GLU A 95 16.60 -14.71 -23.62
N GLN A 96 17.52 -14.54 -22.66
CA GLN A 96 18.12 -15.62 -21.89
C GLN A 96 17.95 -15.36 -20.41
N ARG A 97 17.50 -16.38 -19.66
CA ARG A 97 17.20 -16.26 -18.24
C ARG A 97 18.30 -16.90 -17.39
N PHE A 98 18.81 -16.14 -16.44
CA PHE A 98 19.85 -16.55 -15.50
C PHE A 98 19.35 -16.39 -14.06
N LEU A 99 19.92 -17.14 -13.13
CA LEU A 99 19.82 -16.85 -11.70
C LEU A 99 21.05 -16.04 -11.29
N VAL A 100 20.82 -14.92 -10.62
CA VAL A 100 21.88 -14.02 -10.15
C VAL A 100 21.77 -13.89 -8.64
N PRO A 101 22.87 -14.08 -7.89
CA PRO A 101 22.90 -13.83 -6.45
C PRO A 101 22.34 -12.45 -6.12
N ILE A 102 21.50 -12.33 -5.09
CA ILE A 102 20.84 -11.06 -4.72
C ILE A 102 21.85 -9.93 -4.52
N VAL A 103 23.04 -10.23 -3.98
CA VAL A 103 24.13 -9.27 -3.79
C VAL A 103 24.66 -8.66 -5.10
N ASN A 104 24.48 -9.35 -6.23
CA ASN A 104 24.89 -8.91 -7.56
C ASN A 104 23.70 -8.59 -8.48
N HIS A 105 22.46 -8.84 -8.05
CA HIS A 105 21.27 -8.66 -8.87
C HIS A 105 20.94 -7.16 -9.04
N PRO A 106 20.90 -6.63 -10.28
CA PRO A 106 20.63 -5.23 -10.58
C PRO A 106 19.11 -4.97 -10.57
N TYR A 107 18.56 -4.66 -9.41
CA TYR A 107 17.13 -4.46 -9.20
C TYR A 107 16.76 -2.99 -9.07
N ARG A 108 15.74 -2.60 -9.82
CA ARG A 108 15.00 -1.35 -9.60
C ARG A 108 13.63 -1.67 -9.03
N PHE A 109 13.23 -0.91 -8.02
CA PHE A 109 11.91 -1.09 -7.45
C PHE A 109 10.88 -0.41 -8.36
N LYS A 110 10.09 -1.20 -9.09
CA LYS A 110 8.94 -0.69 -9.80
C LYS A 110 7.70 -0.76 -8.93
N THR A 111 6.97 0.33 -8.85
CA THR A 111 5.69 0.41 -8.15
C THR A 111 4.61 1.13 -8.96
N LEU A 112 3.39 1.23 -8.43
CA LEU A 112 2.28 1.92 -9.07
C LEU A 112 1.94 3.22 -8.35
N MET A 113 1.72 4.26 -9.14
CA MET A 113 0.95 5.43 -8.77
C MET A 113 -0.43 5.29 -9.41
N LEU A 114 -1.45 5.06 -8.58
CA LEU A 114 -2.85 5.09 -8.98
C LEU A 114 -3.30 6.54 -9.20
N GLU A 115 -4.26 6.76 -10.09
CA GLU A 115 -4.99 8.01 -10.17
C GLU A 115 -5.61 8.36 -8.80
N GLU A 116 -5.81 9.65 -8.54
CA GLU A 116 -6.47 10.09 -7.31
C GLU A 116 -7.91 9.57 -7.24
N ALA A 117 -8.36 9.20 -6.04
CA ALA A 117 -9.68 8.63 -5.85
C ALA A 117 -10.79 9.60 -6.27
N THR A 118 -11.79 9.11 -7.00
CA THR A 118 -12.80 10.01 -7.59
C THR A 118 -13.60 10.77 -6.54
N LEU A 119 -13.78 10.22 -5.33
CA LEU A 119 -14.41 10.92 -4.20
C LEU A 119 -13.62 12.16 -3.78
N LEU A 120 -12.28 12.08 -3.75
CA LEU A 120 -11.42 13.21 -3.35
C LEU A 120 -11.49 14.36 -4.38
N GLN A 121 -11.81 14.03 -5.62
CA GLN A 121 -12.04 14.98 -6.71
C GLN A 121 -13.49 15.51 -6.75
N GLY A 122 -14.36 15.06 -5.84
CA GLY A 122 -15.79 15.38 -5.88
C GLY A 122 -16.54 14.78 -7.08
N ARG A 123 -15.99 13.72 -7.69
CA ARG A 123 -16.58 13.03 -8.85
C ARG A 123 -17.35 11.78 -8.43
N ALA A 124 -18.28 11.36 -9.28
CA ALA A 124 -19.02 10.10 -9.09
C ALA A 124 -18.08 8.87 -9.12
N PRO A 125 -18.50 7.72 -8.57
CA PRO A 125 -17.77 6.47 -8.72
C PRO A 125 -17.49 6.15 -10.20
N SER A 126 -16.26 5.76 -10.52
CA SER A 126 -15.85 5.30 -11.84
C SER A 126 -15.28 3.89 -11.77
N GLN A 127 -15.51 3.10 -12.81
CA GLN A 127 -14.83 1.82 -13.03
C GLN A 127 -13.54 1.99 -13.84
N GLU A 128 -13.42 3.11 -14.55
CA GLU A 128 -12.23 3.48 -15.31
C GLU A 128 -11.29 4.29 -14.42
N THR A 129 -10.01 3.93 -14.43
CA THR A 129 -8.96 4.58 -13.67
C THR A 129 -7.62 4.36 -14.35
N HIS A 130 -6.70 5.30 -14.17
CA HIS A 130 -5.35 5.22 -14.69
C HIS A 130 -4.35 4.81 -13.60
N ALA A 131 -3.31 4.09 -14.01
CA ALA A 131 -2.16 3.80 -13.16
C ALA A 131 -0.86 4.06 -13.93
N ARG A 132 0.10 4.69 -13.26
CA ARG A 132 1.44 4.96 -13.78
C ARG A 132 2.45 4.07 -13.08
N VAL A 133 3.31 3.43 -13.86
CA VAL A 133 4.46 2.70 -13.29
C VAL A 133 5.53 3.70 -12.90
N VAL A 134 5.96 3.63 -11.64
CA VAL A 134 7.05 4.43 -11.07
C VAL A 134 8.25 3.52 -10.87
N THR A 135 9.41 3.91 -11.38
CA THR A 135 10.66 3.16 -11.18
C THR A 135 11.57 3.90 -10.21
N ILE A 136 11.99 3.22 -9.15
CA ILE A 136 12.81 3.77 -8.07
C ILE A 136 14.18 3.10 -8.08
N ASN A 137 15.21 3.92 -8.30
CA ASN A 137 16.60 3.50 -8.27
C ASN A 137 17.15 3.65 -6.85
N PHE A 138 17.13 2.58 -6.05
CA PHE A 138 17.63 2.63 -4.66
C PHE A 138 18.98 1.93 -4.47
N GLN A 139 19.40 1.09 -5.41
CA GLN A 139 20.71 0.44 -5.38
C GLN A 139 21.79 1.42 -5.86
N GLN A 140 22.60 1.94 -4.95
CA GLN A 140 23.69 2.88 -5.28
C GLN A 140 24.73 2.25 -6.23
N ASP A 141 24.92 0.94 -6.16
CA ASP A 141 25.87 0.17 -6.97
C ASP A 141 25.21 -0.51 -8.20
N TYR A 142 24.02 -0.07 -8.61
CA TYR A 142 23.27 -0.65 -9.74
C TYR A 142 24.11 -0.82 -11.02
N LYS A 143 24.88 0.21 -11.40
CA LYS A 143 25.75 0.18 -12.59
C LYS A 143 26.84 -0.91 -12.48
N ARG A 144 27.41 -1.10 -11.28
CA ARG A 144 28.39 -2.16 -11.03
C ARG A 144 27.74 -3.54 -11.16
N ARG A 145 26.56 -3.73 -10.56
CA ARG A 145 25.79 -4.98 -10.65
C ARG A 145 25.46 -5.34 -12.08
N LEU A 146 25.04 -4.36 -12.88
CA LEU A 146 24.76 -4.52 -14.31
C LEU A 146 26.02 -4.88 -15.10
N ALA A 147 27.15 -4.21 -14.84
CA ALA A 147 28.41 -4.47 -15.54
C ALA A 147 28.92 -5.91 -15.34
N ILE A 148 28.71 -6.48 -14.15
CA ILE A 148 29.08 -7.87 -13.85
C ILE A 148 28.27 -8.88 -14.67
N GLN A 149 27.07 -8.52 -15.13
CA GLN A 149 26.23 -9.43 -15.93
C GLN A 149 26.72 -9.57 -17.38
N GLN A 150 27.73 -8.80 -17.83
CA GLN A 150 28.31 -8.85 -19.18
C GLN A 150 27.31 -8.63 -20.35
N HIS A 151 26.09 -8.20 -20.05
CA HIS A 151 25.03 -7.93 -21.02
C HIS A 151 24.61 -6.45 -20.95
N SER A 152 24.61 -5.76 -22.09
CA SER A 152 24.26 -4.33 -22.17
C SER A 152 22.74 -4.07 -22.09
N GLN A 153 21.92 -5.08 -22.35
CA GLN A 153 20.45 -4.99 -22.34
C GLN A 153 19.83 -6.11 -21.50
N HIS A 154 18.79 -5.78 -20.76
CA HIS A 154 18.03 -6.70 -19.94
C HIS A 154 16.56 -6.31 -19.86
N VAL A 155 15.73 -7.29 -19.51
CA VAL A 155 14.30 -7.12 -19.26
C VAL A 155 14.05 -7.29 -17.76
N GLU A 156 13.26 -6.38 -17.20
CA GLU A 156 12.71 -6.51 -15.85
C GLU A 156 11.23 -6.88 -15.98
N GLU A 157 10.92 -8.17 -15.87
CA GLU A 157 9.55 -8.67 -15.80
C GLU A 157 8.92 -8.25 -14.48
N VAL A 158 7.86 -7.45 -14.56
CA VAL A 158 7.05 -7.09 -13.39
C VAL A 158 5.59 -7.27 -13.75
N VAL A 159 4.92 -8.17 -13.03
CA VAL A 159 3.46 -8.31 -13.09
C VAL A 159 2.87 -7.45 -11.99
N PHE A 160 2.10 -6.44 -12.39
CA PHE A 160 1.42 -5.55 -11.46
C PHE A 160 -0.01 -6.01 -11.25
N ASP A 161 -0.30 -6.50 -10.05
CA ASP A 161 -1.68 -6.72 -9.64
C ASP A 161 -2.19 -5.48 -8.90
N TYR A 162 -2.71 -4.54 -9.67
CA TYR A 162 -3.19 -3.26 -9.13
C TYR A 162 -4.42 -3.44 -8.23
N LEU A 163 -5.26 -4.45 -8.47
CA LEU A 163 -6.41 -4.76 -7.62
C LEU A 163 -5.94 -5.28 -6.26
N ALA A 164 -4.98 -6.20 -6.24
CA ALA A 164 -4.40 -6.68 -4.99
C ALA A 164 -3.69 -5.55 -4.22
N LEU A 165 -2.96 -4.68 -4.92
CA LEU A 165 -2.33 -3.51 -4.31
C LEU A 165 -3.38 -2.58 -3.68
N ALA A 166 -4.43 -2.23 -4.43
CA ALA A 166 -5.51 -1.36 -3.95
C ALA A 166 -6.25 -1.98 -2.77
N GLY A 167 -6.58 -3.28 -2.82
CA GLY A 167 -7.20 -4.00 -1.71
C GLY A 167 -6.31 -4.06 -0.46
N MET A 168 -5.00 -4.29 -0.62
CA MET A 168 -4.04 -4.28 0.49
C MET A 168 -3.93 -2.89 1.12
N VAL A 169 -3.84 -1.83 0.30
CA VAL A 169 -3.76 -0.44 0.76
C VAL A 169 -5.07 -0.01 1.42
N ALA A 170 -6.23 -0.38 0.87
CA ALA A 170 -7.54 -0.18 1.49
C ALA A 170 -7.60 -0.81 2.89
N LYS A 171 -7.12 -2.05 3.00
CA LYS A 171 -7.05 -2.77 4.26
C LYS A 171 -6.14 -2.06 5.27
N ILE A 172 -4.95 -1.60 4.85
CA ILE A 172 -4.04 -0.83 5.71
C ILE A 172 -4.71 0.46 6.18
N GLY A 173 -5.34 1.20 5.25
CA GLY A 173 -6.03 2.46 5.53
C GLY A 173 -7.18 2.28 6.52
N HIS A 174 -8.02 1.27 6.32
CA HIS A 174 -9.13 0.94 7.21
C HIS A 174 -8.65 0.55 8.61
N ALA A 175 -7.69 -0.37 8.70
CA ALA A 175 -7.16 -0.80 10.00
C ALA A 175 -6.48 0.36 10.75
N ALA A 176 -5.73 1.22 10.06
CA ALA A 176 -5.14 2.43 10.65
C ALA A 176 -6.22 3.41 11.15
N ALA A 177 -7.27 3.63 10.36
CA ALA A 177 -8.39 4.46 10.75
C ALA A 177 -9.10 3.91 11.99
N VAL A 178 -9.37 2.61 12.05
CA VAL A 178 -9.94 1.97 13.26
C VAL A 178 -9.03 2.14 14.47
N ALA A 179 -7.72 1.95 14.32
CA ALA A 179 -6.76 2.06 15.42
C ALA A 179 -6.62 3.49 15.98
N ILE A 180 -6.71 4.52 15.13
CA ILE A 180 -6.45 5.92 15.52
C ILE A 180 -7.76 6.71 15.75
N ALA A 181 -8.75 6.59 14.87
CA ALA A 181 -10.02 7.28 14.99
C ALA A 181 -11.00 6.52 15.90
N GLY A 182 -10.90 5.19 15.95
CA GLY A 182 -11.87 4.30 16.59
C GLY A 182 -12.91 3.78 15.60
N ALA A 183 -13.32 2.52 15.73
CA ALA A 183 -14.24 1.88 14.79
C ALA A 183 -15.64 2.51 14.75
N ASP A 184 -16.07 3.16 15.82
CA ASP A 184 -17.37 3.85 15.93
C ASP A 184 -17.27 5.35 15.58
N ALA A 185 -16.14 5.81 15.03
CA ALA A 185 -15.95 7.20 14.65
C ALA A 185 -16.38 7.53 13.23
N PHE A 186 -16.56 6.51 12.40
CA PHE A 186 -16.90 6.67 11.00
C PHE A 186 -17.73 5.51 10.48
N GLU A 187 -18.48 5.77 9.43
CA GLU A 187 -19.19 4.78 8.63
C GLU A 187 -18.23 4.22 7.56
N PRO A 188 -17.81 2.94 7.63
CA PRO A 188 -16.79 2.38 6.75
C PRO A 188 -17.18 2.40 5.27
N ALA A 189 -16.27 2.87 4.41
CA ALA A 189 -16.44 2.87 2.96
C ALA A 189 -15.62 1.78 2.23
N LEU A 190 -14.64 1.18 2.90
CA LEU A 190 -13.65 0.30 2.26
C LEU A 190 -13.98 -1.19 2.33
N ILE A 191 -15.05 -1.59 3.01
CA ILE A 191 -15.32 -3.01 3.26
C ILE A 191 -15.51 -3.77 1.95
N GLY A 192 -16.27 -3.21 1.00
CA GLY A 192 -16.45 -3.84 -0.31
C GLY A 192 -15.15 -3.95 -1.10
N VAL A 193 -14.30 -2.93 -1.06
CA VAL A 193 -12.98 -2.94 -1.71
C VAL A 193 -12.07 -4.01 -1.10
N ILE A 194 -12.02 -4.09 0.24
CA ILE A 194 -11.18 -5.04 0.99
C ILE A 194 -11.62 -6.49 0.74
N LEU A 195 -12.93 -6.71 0.64
CA LEU A 195 -13.51 -8.03 0.40
C LEU A 195 -13.63 -8.39 -1.08
N GLY A 196 -13.23 -7.48 -1.98
CA GLY A 196 -13.23 -7.71 -3.43
C GLY A 196 -14.62 -7.70 -4.08
N THR A 197 -15.61 -7.07 -3.45
CA THR A 197 -16.98 -6.96 -3.96
C THR A 197 -17.28 -5.60 -4.60
N GLU A 198 -16.39 -4.62 -4.46
CA GLU A 198 -16.55 -3.27 -5.01
C GLU A 198 -15.25 -2.77 -5.66
N ALA A 199 -15.37 -1.84 -6.60
CA ALA A 199 -14.24 -1.19 -7.25
C ALA A 199 -13.53 -0.21 -6.31
N TYR A 200 -12.20 -0.16 -6.40
CA TYR A 200 -11.38 0.65 -5.49
C TYR A 200 -11.35 2.14 -5.84
N ALA A 201 -11.51 2.50 -7.11
CA ALA A 201 -11.15 3.82 -7.65
C ALA A 201 -11.93 5.00 -7.04
N HIS A 202 -13.10 4.74 -6.45
CA HIS A 202 -13.85 5.78 -5.76
C HIS A 202 -13.20 6.18 -4.42
N TYR A 203 -12.53 5.25 -3.74
CA TYR A 203 -12.06 5.43 -2.36
C TYR A 203 -10.54 5.35 -2.20
N VAL A 204 -9.82 4.77 -3.17
CA VAL A 204 -8.38 4.50 -3.11
C VAL A 204 -7.69 5.11 -4.32
N GLY A 205 -6.69 5.96 -4.07
CA GLY A 205 -5.87 6.57 -5.12
C GLY A 205 -4.50 6.98 -4.60
N SER A 206 -3.68 7.66 -5.40
CA SER A 206 -2.41 8.23 -4.93
C SER A 206 -2.52 9.70 -4.54
N ALA A 207 -1.65 10.13 -3.63
CA ALA A 207 -1.39 11.52 -3.32
C ALA A 207 -0.12 11.96 -4.09
N GLU A 208 -0.28 12.55 -5.28
CA GLU A 208 0.84 12.88 -6.17
C GLU A 208 1.88 13.80 -5.50
N GLU A 209 1.44 14.65 -4.59
CA GLU A 209 2.31 15.57 -3.83
C GLU A 209 3.35 14.86 -2.95
N THR A 210 3.25 13.54 -2.79
CA THR A 210 4.14 12.74 -1.95
C THR A 210 5.19 11.94 -2.72
N LEU A 211 5.11 11.90 -4.05
CA LEU A 211 6.08 11.18 -4.86
C LEU A 211 7.50 11.71 -4.63
N GLY A 212 8.45 10.80 -4.38
CA GLY A 212 9.85 11.16 -4.13
C GLY A 212 10.12 11.73 -2.73
N LYS A 213 9.10 11.97 -1.90
CA LYS A 213 9.30 12.38 -0.50
C LYS A 213 9.78 11.20 0.33
N GLN A 214 11.08 11.19 0.63
CA GLN A 214 11.71 10.15 1.42
C GLN A 214 11.51 10.36 2.93
N SER A 215 11.39 9.27 3.67
CA SER A 215 11.61 9.24 5.12
C SER A 215 13.07 8.90 5.43
N PRO A 216 13.53 9.10 6.67
CA PRO A 216 14.79 8.52 7.13
C PRO A 216 14.85 6.99 6.91
N PRO A 217 16.05 6.39 6.69
CA PRO A 217 16.22 4.97 6.37
C PRO A 217 15.58 3.98 7.35
N GLU A 218 15.52 4.33 8.64
CA GLU A 218 14.90 3.55 9.70
C GLU A 218 13.37 3.49 9.61
N GLN A 219 12.75 4.42 8.87
CA GLN A 219 11.31 4.50 8.71
C GLN A 219 10.87 3.80 7.41
N LEU A 220 10.58 2.49 7.55
CA LEU A 220 10.18 1.64 6.44
C LEU A 220 8.87 2.12 5.79
N HIS A 221 7.89 2.55 6.59
CA HIS A 221 6.59 3.00 6.10
C HIS A 221 6.15 4.29 6.79
N ARG A 222 5.24 5.03 6.16
CA ARG A 222 4.59 6.20 6.75
C ARG A 222 3.09 6.03 6.65
N LEU A 223 2.40 6.23 7.77
CA LEU A 223 0.94 6.27 7.86
C LEU A 223 0.53 7.61 8.45
N ARG A 224 -0.53 8.21 7.91
CA ARG A 224 -1.13 9.42 8.48
C ARG A 224 -2.65 9.32 8.38
N VAL A 225 -3.32 9.28 9.54
CA VAL A 225 -4.79 9.39 9.61
C VAL A 225 -5.18 10.82 9.94
N PHE A 226 -6.13 11.35 9.20
CA PHE A 226 -6.61 12.73 9.31
C PHE A 226 -8.05 12.80 8.77
N THR A 227 -8.69 13.96 8.87
CA THR A 227 -10.02 14.19 8.29
C THR A 227 -9.96 15.20 7.15
N ILE A 228 -10.82 15.00 6.15
CA ILE A 228 -11.00 15.92 5.02
C ILE A 228 -12.48 16.28 4.86
N SER A 229 -12.78 17.54 4.50
CA SER A 229 -14.14 17.94 4.11
C SER A 229 -14.25 17.98 2.59
N ILE A 230 -15.23 17.26 2.02
CA ILE A 230 -15.52 17.22 0.58
C ILE A 230 -17.00 17.51 0.41
N GLY A 231 -17.36 18.60 -0.28
CA GLY A 231 -18.76 19.01 -0.44
C GLY A 231 -19.49 19.23 0.89
N GLY A 232 -18.77 19.68 1.94
CA GLY A 232 -19.31 19.87 3.29
C GLY A 232 -19.46 18.59 4.13
N VAL A 233 -19.13 17.42 3.57
CA VAL A 233 -19.14 16.14 4.29
C VAL A 233 -17.72 15.81 4.76
N TRP A 234 -17.58 15.48 6.04
CA TRP A 234 -16.30 15.08 6.61
C TRP A 234 -16.04 13.58 6.46
N TYR A 235 -14.82 13.24 6.08
CA TYR A 235 -14.35 11.87 5.91
C TYR A 235 -13.09 11.61 6.72
N VAL A 236 -12.95 10.40 7.24
CA VAL A 236 -11.69 9.89 7.78
C VAL A 236 -10.86 9.36 6.63
N VAL A 237 -9.61 9.83 6.53
CA VAL A 237 -8.68 9.51 5.45
C VAL A 237 -7.38 9.00 6.03
N CYS A 238 -6.74 8.08 5.32
CA CYS A 238 -5.42 7.57 5.64
C CYS A 238 -4.48 7.72 4.44
N ASP A 239 -3.37 8.42 4.62
CA ASP A 239 -2.23 8.34 3.69
C ASP A 239 -1.35 7.15 4.07
N VAL A 240 -1.11 6.26 3.12
CA VAL A 240 -0.31 5.04 3.23
C VAL A 240 0.87 5.13 2.28
N GLN A 241 2.09 5.33 2.79
CA GLN A 241 3.31 5.30 2.00
C GLN A 241 4.15 4.08 2.39
N LEU A 242 4.11 3.04 1.56
CA LEU A 242 4.92 1.85 1.76
C LEU A 242 6.35 2.09 1.26
N PHE A 243 7.38 1.63 1.98
CA PHE A 243 8.79 1.88 1.60
C PHE A 243 9.11 3.37 1.47
N SER A 244 8.62 4.16 2.44
CA SER A 244 8.72 5.62 2.41
C SER A 244 10.17 6.12 2.37
N PHE A 245 11.12 5.39 2.95
CA PHE A 245 12.55 5.68 2.83
C PHE A 245 13.10 5.57 1.40
N LEU A 246 12.43 4.83 0.51
CA LEU A 246 12.77 4.75 -0.92
C LEU A 246 12.12 5.88 -1.74
N GLY A 247 11.19 6.64 -1.17
CA GLY A 247 10.46 7.69 -1.88
C GLY A 247 9.33 7.17 -2.76
N ALA A 248 8.79 5.98 -2.44
CA ALA A 248 7.66 5.40 -3.13
C ALA A 248 6.39 6.26 -3.00
N PRO A 249 5.41 6.11 -3.92
CA PRO A 249 4.14 6.84 -3.87
C PRO A 249 3.43 6.65 -2.53
N ALA A 250 2.77 7.69 -2.02
CA ALA A 250 1.77 7.52 -0.99
C ALA A 250 0.39 7.34 -1.63
N TYR A 251 -0.39 6.43 -1.06
CA TYR A 251 -1.77 6.20 -1.42
C TYR A 251 -2.68 6.93 -0.44
N ARG A 252 -3.63 7.71 -0.93
CA ARG A 252 -4.66 8.35 -0.11
C ARG A 252 -5.93 7.51 -0.16
N VAL A 253 -6.37 7.09 1.02
CA VAL A 253 -7.46 6.13 1.19
C VAL A 253 -8.57 6.77 2.01
N VAL A 254 -9.79 6.83 1.48
CA VAL A 254 -10.97 7.28 2.22
C VAL A 254 -11.53 6.12 3.03
N ALA A 255 -11.29 6.12 4.34
CA ALA A 255 -11.72 5.06 5.24
C ALA A 255 -13.24 5.05 5.44
N GLY A 256 -13.86 6.22 5.49
CA GLY A 256 -15.30 6.34 5.66
C GLY A 256 -15.78 7.72 6.06
N ARG A 257 -17.10 7.89 6.11
CA ARG A 257 -17.74 9.15 6.50
C ARG A 257 -17.66 9.35 8.01
N GLN A 258 -17.18 10.50 8.45
CA GLN A 258 -17.04 10.82 9.88
C GLN A 258 -18.42 10.94 10.55
N LEU A 259 -18.60 10.26 11.70
CA LEU A 259 -19.86 10.26 12.46
C LEU A 259 -19.82 11.19 13.69
N LYS A 260 -18.64 11.50 14.21
CA LYS A 260 -18.44 12.36 15.37
C LYS A 260 -17.16 13.17 15.23
N SER A 261 -17.07 14.32 15.90
CA SER A 261 -15.86 15.15 15.89
C SER A 261 -14.64 14.36 16.40
N LEU A 262 -13.49 14.55 15.75
CA LEU A 262 -12.22 13.86 16.04
C LEU A 262 -11.11 14.91 16.26
N PRO A 263 -11.15 15.68 17.36
CA PRO A 263 -10.24 16.81 17.57
C PRO A 263 -8.77 16.40 17.72
N HIS A 264 -8.49 15.12 17.97
CA HIS A 264 -7.14 14.56 18.02
C HIS A 264 -6.55 14.27 16.63
N LEU A 265 -7.36 14.32 15.57
CA LEU A 265 -6.91 14.22 14.20
C LEU A 265 -6.69 15.60 13.60
N ALA A 266 -5.71 15.70 12.70
CA ALA A 266 -5.60 16.88 11.85
C ALA A 266 -6.82 16.94 10.91
N SER A 267 -7.32 18.15 10.65
CA SER A 267 -8.41 18.41 9.72
C SER A 267 -7.91 19.22 8.53
N TYR A 268 -8.34 18.84 7.32
CA TYR A 268 -8.03 19.56 6.08
C TYR A 268 -9.32 19.91 5.34
N VAL A 269 -9.43 21.16 4.89
CA VAL A 269 -10.47 21.60 3.97
C VAL A 269 -9.76 21.99 2.67
N PRO A 270 -9.94 21.25 1.57
CA PRO A 270 -9.39 21.64 0.28
C PRO A 270 -9.91 23.03 -0.10
N PRO A 271 -9.08 23.91 -0.69
CA PRO A 271 -9.56 25.18 -1.19
C PRO A 271 -10.68 24.97 -2.23
N GLU A 272 -11.72 25.80 -2.18
CA GLU A 272 -12.81 25.76 -3.16
C GLU A 272 -12.25 25.91 -4.59
N GLY A 273 -12.60 24.97 -5.48
CA GLY A 273 -12.11 24.96 -6.87
C GLY A 273 -10.82 24.16 -7.12
N ALA A 274 -10.18 23.56 -6.11
CA ALA A 274 -8.98 22.73 -6.32
C ALA A 274 -9.23 21.39 -7.05
N ALA A 275 -10.49 21.06 -7.38
CA ALA A 275 -10.87 19.85 -8.12
C ALA A 275 -10.53 19.90 -9.63
N SER A 276 -9.96 20.99 -10.13
CA SER A 276 -9.48 21.08 -11.51
C SER A 276 -7.96 20.91 -11.57
N PHE A 277 -7.46 19.68 -11.39
CA PHE A 277 -6.28 19.29 -12.13
C PHE A 277 -6.74 19.00 -13.55
N ASP A 278 -6.56 20.00 -14.41
CA ASP A 278 -6.74 19.89 -15.85
C ASP A 278 -5.76 18.83 -16.37
N ALA A 279 -6.30 17.67 -16.74
CA ALA A 279 -5.54 16.57 -17.36
C ALA A 279 -5.21 16.86 -18.84
N SER A 280 -5.02 18.14 -19.18
CA SER A 280 -4.45 18.55 -20.45
C SER A 280 -3.14 19.29 -20.19
N HIS A 281 -2.03 18.53 -20.12
CA HIS A 281 -0.75 18.89 -20.73
C HIS A 281 0.33 17.82 -20.49
N GLN A 282 0.71 17.18 -21.62
CA GLN A 282 1.97 16.50 -21.96
C GLN A 282 2.20 15.07 -21.45
#